data_AF-A0A947VWM1-F1
#
_entry.id   AF-A0A947VWM1-F1
#
_cell.length_a   1.000
_cell.length_b   1.000
_cell.length_c   1.000
_cell.angle_alpha   90.00
_cell.angle_beta   90.00
_cell.angle_gamma   90.00
#
_symmetry.space_group_name_H-M   'P 1'
#
loop_
_entity.id
_entity.type
_entity.pdbx_description
1 polymer ?
#
loop_
_entity_poly.entity_id
_entity_poly.type
_entity_poly.pdbx_seq_one_letter_code
_entity_poly.pdbx_strand_id
1 'polypeptide(L)'
;MNDSYFEYVGNGLYCYANSMAMLLVGIGEDIKPALIEVLTGISLGVKLNKEDNLLRFNIHQLLPDLGLTKALTLLGFTYETKVFEDKDDFPKDELKEDLKLSPAVIGPLDMGYLTYNPRHKYLKGADHYVLGYKIENDLLYLHDPENFPNVFLSMYKLKEAWQANGISYKKGYYRYITNLRRTEKPREEQIYRKAVRFFKENYLISEEFQESSKFELGSDALVKYSKYVKENGLNENDVKWYIYFALPLGAKRANDYAVYFRNFDQKLSELKFVQSQIFGSLHCYAVAGNWKKLAVGFEKLARNENEFKEWVVKNY
;
A
#
# COMPACT_ATOMS: atom_id res chain seq x y z
N MET A 1 -25.55 21.58 -5.15
CA MET A 1 -24.84 21.80 -3.87
C MET A 1 -23.45 21.24 -4.06
N ASN A 2 -22.40 21.98 -3.71
CA ASN A 2 -21.05 21.42 -3.67
C ASN A 2 -21.08 20.30 -2.63
N ASP A 3 -21.17 19.04 -3.07
CA ASP A 3 -20.88 17.92 -2.18
C ASP A 3 -19.40 18.01 -1.87
N SER A 4 -19.08 18.78 -0.83
CA SER A 4 -17.71 19.04 -0.42
C SER A 4 -17.12 17.74 0.10
N TYR A 5 -16.40 17.04 -0.77
CA TYR A 5 -15.55 15.93 -0.35
C TYR A 5 -14.47 16.48 0.58
N PHE A 6 -14.55 16.15 1.86
CA PHE A 6 -13.52 16.53 2.82
C PHE A 6 -12.29 15.65 2.61
N GLU A 7 -11.15 16.28 2.34
CA GLU A 7 -9.85 15.62 2.38
C GLU A 7 -9.56 15.23 3.83
N TYR A 8 -9.35 13.93 4.05
CA TYR A 8 -8.95 13.44 5.37
C TYR A 8 -7.45 13.67 5.57
N VAL A 9 -7.11 14.44 6.59
CA VAL A 9 -5.73 14.65 7.04
C VAL A 9 -5.52 13.86 8.33
N GLY A 10 -4.62 12.89 8.29
CA GLY A 10 -4.32 12.01 9.42
C GLY A 10 -3.54 10.79 8.99
N ASN A 11 -3.35 9.85 9.92
CA ASN A 11 -2.55 8.65 9.66
C ASN A 11 -3.15 7.81 8.51
N GLY A 12 -2.27 7.30 7.66
CA GLY A 12 -2.55 6.26 6.66
C GLY A 12 -1.43 5.23 6.73
N LEU A 13 -1.78 3.94 6.74
CA LEU A 13 -0.83 2.82 6.85
C LEU A 13 -0.05 2.62 5.53
N TYR A 14 0.69 3.65 5.14
CA TYR A 14 1.41 3.81 3.88
C TYR A 14 2.91 3.70 4.11
N CYS A 15 3.38 2.62 4.71
CA CYS A 15 4.78 2.52 5.14
C CYS A 15 5.78 2.81 4.01
N TYR A 16 5.54 2.27 2.82
CA TYR A 16 6.40 2.51 1.66
C TYR A 16 6.25 3.92 1.08
N ALA A 17 5.02 4.47 0.95
CA ALA A 17 4.80 5.77 0.35
C ALA A 17 5.19 6.92 1.30
N ASN A 18 4.97 6.77 2.61
CA ASN A 18 5.48 7.71 3.61
C ASN A 18 7.02 7.68 3.65
N SER A 19 7.65 6.50 3.66
CA SER A 19 9.11 6.40 3.62
C SER A 19 9.70 7.00 2.34
N MET A 20 9.04 6.78 1.20
CA MET A 20 9.44 7.38 -0.07
C MET A 20 9.28 8.90 -0.07
N ALA A 21 8.19 9.43 0.48
CA ALA A 21 8.00 10.87 0.64
C ALA A 21 9.10 11.48 1.53
N MET A 22 9.47 10.82 2.63
CA MET A 22 10.58 11.28 3.48
C MET A 22 11.92 11.27 2.72
N LEU A 23 12.18 10.26 1.87
CA LEU A 23 13.36 10.24 1.01
C LEU A 23 13.35 11.42 0.02
N LEU A 24 12.21 11.64 -0.66
CA LEU A 24 12.01 12.75 -1.60
C LEU A 24 12.27 14.11 -0.94
N VAL A 25 11.75 14.32 0.27
CA VAL A 25 12.02 15.54 1.05
C VAL A 25 13.52 15.67 1.34
N GLY A 26 14.19 14.56 1.67
CA GLY A 26 15.64 14.51 1.89
C GLY A 26 16.49 14.94 0.68
N ILE A 27 15.94 14.91 -0.53
CA ILE A 27 16.59 15.40 -1.76
C ILE A 27 15.99 16.72 -2.29
N GLY A 28 15.16 17.40 -1.48
CA GLY A 28 14.57 18.70 -1.83
C GLY A 28 13.28 18.63 -2.65
N GLU A 29 12.59 17.48 -2.68
CA GLU A 29 11.36 17.27 -3.42
C GLU A 29 10.17 17.08 -2.48
N ASP A 30 9.14 17.92 -2.58
CA ASP A 30 7.95 17.85 -1.72
C ASP A 30 6.80 17.15 -2.45
N ILE A 31 6.76 15.81 -2.36
CA ILE A 31 5.69 14.98 -2.91
C ILE A 31 4.94 14.32 -1.76
N LYS A 32 3.63 14.60 -1.67
CA LYS A 32 2.76 14.04 -0.63
C LYS A 32 2.69 12.51 -0.72
N PRO A 33 2.74 11.78 0.42
CA PRO A 33 2.55 10.32 0.44
C PRO A 33 1.26 9.85 -0.23
N ALA A 34 0.16 10.62 -0.08
CA ALA A 34 -1.13 10.32 -0.70
C ALA A 34 -1.05 10.25 -2.24
N LEU A 35 -0.27 11.13 -2.87
CA LEU A 35 -0.08 11.10 -4.32
C LEU A 35 0.75 9.86 -4.72
N ILE A 36 1.83 9.57 -4.01
CA ILE A 36 2.65 8.38 -4.25
C ILE A 36 1.78 7.12 -4.16
N GLU A 37 0.98 7.01 -3.09
CA GLU A 37 0.06 5.88 -2.87
C GLU A 37 -0.90 5.69 -4.04
N VAL A 38 -1.60 6.77 -4.44
CA VAL A 38 -2.56 6.75 -5.55
C VAL A 38 -1.90 6.29 -6.85
N LEU A 39 -0.71 6.82 -7.15
CA LEU A 39 0.02 6.50 -8.37
C LEU A 39 0.58 5.07 -8.40
N THR A 40 0.71 4.40 -7.24
CA THR A 40 1.06 2.98 -7.24
C THR A 40 -0.01 2.10 -7.88
N GLY A 41 -1.28 2.52 -7.86
CA GLY A 41 -2.42 1.73 -8.34
C GLY A 41 -2.73 0.48 -7.51
N ILE A 42 -1.96 0.18 -6.46
CA ILE A 42 -2.01 -1.11 -5.77
C ILE A 42 -3.38 -1.38 -5.13
N SER A 43 -4.06 -0.33 -4.69
CA SER A 43 -5.31 -0.43 -3.94
C SER A 43 -6.57 -0.34 -4.80
N LEU A 44 -6.41 -0.30 -6.12
CA LEU A 44 -7.51 -0.56 -7.04
C LEU A 44 -7.78 -2.06 -7.05
N GLY A 45 -9.04 -2.48 -7.22
CA GLY A 45 -9.41 -3.89 -7.26
C GLY A 45 -9.49 -4.57 -5.89
N VAL A 46 -10.04 -5.78 -5.92
CA VAL A 46 -10.27 -6.64 -4.75
C VAL A 46 -10.00 -8.08 -5.16
N LYS A 47 -9.44 -8.88 -4.23
CA LYS A 47 -9.22 -10.31 -4.42
C LYS A 47 -9.61 -11.12 -3.19
N LEU A 48 -10.29 -12.23 -3.39
CA LEU A 48 -10.60 -13.23 -2.37
C LEU A 48 -9.74 -14.46 -2.62
N ASN A 49 -8.91 -14.84 -1.65
CA ASN A 49 -8.17 -16.09 -1.75
C ASN A 49 -9.09 -17.27 -1.37
N LYS A 50 -9.19 -18.26 -2.26
CA LYS A 50 -10.07 -19.43 -2.10
C LYS A 50 -9.62 -20.37 -0.97
N GLU A 51 -8.33 -20.34 -0.60
CA GLU A 51 -7.73 -21.21 0.41
C GLU A 51 -8.02 -20.73 1.85
N ASP A 52 -7.80 -19.44 2.11
CA ASP A 52 -7.93 -18.84 3.45
C ASP A 52 -9.24 -18.05 3.63
N ASN A 53 -10.07 -17.92 2.58
CA ASN A 53 -11.26 -17.08 2.51
C ASN A 53 -11.01 -15.61 2.91
N LEU A 54 -9.79 -15.09 2.76
CA LEU A 54 -9.47 -13.71 3.13
C LEU A 54 -9.61 -12.78 1.92
N LEU A 55 -10.51 -11.80 2.05
CA LEU A 55 -10.74 -10.76 1.06
C LEU A 55 -9.77 -9.58 1.28
N ARG A 56 -8.96 -9.26 0.25
CA ARG A 56 -7.95 -8.20 0.27
C ARG A 56 -8.28 -7.10 -0.75
N PHE A 57 -8.09 -5.85 -0.36
CA PHE A 57 -8.41 -4.66 -1.18
C PHE A 57 -7.19 -4.19 -1.97
N ASN A 58 -6.76 -5.02 -2.91
CA ASN A 58 -5.66 -4.70 -3.83
C ASN A 58 -5.72 -5.52 -5.12
N ILE A 59 -5.16 -4.96 -6.19
CA ILE A 59 -4.91 -5.66 -7.45
C ILE A 59 -3.91 -6.78 -7.20
N HIS A 60 -4.15 -7.93 -7.81
CA HIS A 60 -3.40 -9.14 -7.50
C HIS A 60 -1.93 -9.05 -7.95
N GLN A 61 -1.68 -8.48 -9.13
CA GLN A 61 -0.39 -8.46 -9.81
C GLN A 61 0.55 -7.36 -9.30
N LEU A 62 0.02 -6.36 -8.58
CA LEU A 62 0.80 -5.24 -8.08
C LEU A 62 1.29 -5.51 -6.66
N LEU A 63 2.60 -5.67 -6.55
CA LEU A 63 3.33 -5.68 -5.29
C LEU A 63 3.78 -4.25 -4.93
N PRO A 64 4.03 -3.93 -3.65
CA PRO A 64 4.45 -2.60 -3.22
C PRO A 64 5.66 -2.04 -4.00
N ASP A 65 6.64 -2.88 -4.31
CA ASP A 65 7.86 -2.49 -5.03
C ASP A 65 7.59 -2.12 -6.50
N LEU A 66 6.73 -2.88 -7.18
CA LEU A 66 6.31 -2.60 -8.56
C LEU A 66 5.42 -1.34 -8.61
N GLY A 67 4.52 -1.18 -7.62
CA GLY A 67 3.70 0.01 -7.49
C GLY A 67 4.55 1.28 -7.29
N LEU A 68 5.55 1.23 -6.39
CA LEU A 68 6.50 2.33 -6.19
C LEU A 68 7.29 2.65 -7.45
N THR A 69 7.79 1.62 -8.15
CA THR A 69 8.49 1.76 -9.43
C THR A 69 7.66 2.56 -10.44
N LYS A 70 6.38 2.22 -10.54
CA LYS A 70 5.46 2.92 -11.44
C LYS A 70 5.22 4.36 -10.99
N ALA A 71 4.95 4.58 -9.70
CA ALA A 71 4.70 5.90 -9.16
C ALA A 71 5.88 6.86 -9.41
N LEU A 72 7.11 6.41 -9.13
CA LEU A 72 8.33 7.21 -9.36
C LEU A 72 8.55 7.53 -10.84
N THR A 73 8.35 6.55 -11.72
CA THR A 73 8.41 6.75 -13.18
C THR A 73 7.39 7.80 -13.63
N LEU A 74 6.14 7.72 -13.14
CA LEU A 74 5.09 8.68 -13.47
C LEU A 74 5.42 10.10 -13.01
N LEU A 75 6.08 10.22 -11.84
CA LEU A 75 6.50 11.49 -11.25
C LEU A 75 7.78 12.08 -11.87
N GLY A 76 8.44 11.36 -12.79
CA GLY A 76 9.66 11.80 -13.46
C GLY A 76 10.93 11.58 -12.63
N PHE A 77 10.99 10.49 -11.87
CA PHE A 77 12.16 10.11 -11.08
C PHE A 77 12.84 8.85 -11.62
N THR A 78 14.17 8.85 -11.53
CA THR A 78 14.99 7.63 -11.56
C THR A 78 15.52 7.36 -10.17
N TYR A 79 15.92 6.11 -9.91
CA TYR A 79 16.41 5.67 -8.62
C TYR A 79 17.27 4.43 -8.78
N GLU A 80 17.97 4.07 -7.71
CA GLU A 80 18.71 2.83 -7.62
C GLU A 80 17.96 1.87 -6.68
N THR A 81 17.81 0.62 -7.10
CA THR A 81 17.36 -0.46 -6.21
C THR A 81 18.47 -1.46 -6.08
N LYS A 82 18.91 -1.68 -4.85
CA LYS A 82 19.90 -2.70 -4.53
C LYS A 82 19.19 -3.90 -3.94
N VAL A 83 19.53 -5.09 -4.44
CA VAL A 83 18.93 -6.37 -4.05
C VAL A 83 20.05 -7.39 -3.86
N PHE A 84 20.07 -8.04 -2.71
CA PHE A 84 21.05 -9.06 -2.36
C PHE A 84 20.33 -10.39 -2.19
N GLU A 85 20.70 -11.37 -3.02
CA GLU A 85 20.04 -12.67 -3.13
C GLU A 85 20.61 -13.72 -2.18
N ASP A 86 21.79 -13.48 -1.60
CA ASP A 86 22.38 -14.34 -0.58
C ASP A 86 22.03 -13.84 0.82
N LYS A 87 21.48 -14.71 1.67
CA LYS A 87 21.15 -14.40 3.07
C LYS A 87 22.41 -14.17 3.90
N ASP A 88 23.53 -14.77 3.53
CA ASP A 88 24.76 -14.72 4.28
C ASP A 88 25.57 -13.45 3.93
N ASP A 89 25.32 -12.87 2.75
CA ASP A 89 25.85 -11.58 2.30
C ASP A 89 25.03 -10.39 2.82
N PHE A 90 25.20 -10.06 4.10
CA PHE A 90 24.52 -8.91 4.72
C PHE A 90 25.20 -7.59 4.31
N PRO A 91 24.55 -6.70 3.53
CA PRO A 91 25.21 -5.60 2.82
C PRO A 91 25.35 -4.33 3.69
N LYS A 92 25.82 -4.51 4.93
CA LYS A 92 25.95 -3.42 5.89
C LYS A 92 26.87 -2.31 5.40
N ASP A 93 28.04 -2.66 4.89
CA ASP A 93 29.05 -1.68 4.49
C ASP A 93 28.61 -0.93 3.23
N GLU A 94 27.97 -1.62 2.28
CA GLU A 94 27.40 -0.99 1.09
C GLU A 94 26.27 -0.01 1.45
N LEU A 95 25.33 -0.43 2.30
CA LEU A 95 24.29 0.47 2.80
C LEU A 95 24.89 1.68 3.53
N LYS A 96 25.96 1.47 4.31
CA LYS A 96 26.63 2.56 5.02
C LYS A 96 27.27 3.57 4.07
N GLU A 97 27.90 3.12 2.98
CA GLU A 97 28.46 4.03 1.98
C GLU A 97 27.36 4.81 1.25
N ASP A 98 26.27 4.14 0.87
CA ASP A 98 25.14 4.82 0.21
C ASP A 98 24.47 5.87 1.10
N LEU A 99 24.33 5.58 2.41
CA LEU A 99 23.74 6.51 3.37
C LEU A 99 24.60 7.77 3.61
N LYS A 100 25.88 7.77 3.23
CA LYS A 100 26.69 9.01 3.21
C LYS A 100 26.25 9.96 2.09
N LEU A 101 25.63 9.43 1.03
CA LEU A 101 25.24 10.17 -0.17
C LEU A 101 23.75 10.52 -0.18
N SER A 102 22.89 9.60 0.29
CA SER A 102 21.44 9.76 0.29
C SER A 102 20.81 8.87 1.36
N PRO A 103 19.73 9.33 2.03
CA PRO A 103 18.83 8.42 2.74
C PRO A 103 18.33 7.30 1.84
N ALA A 104 17.92 6.19 2.45
CA ALA A 104 17.44 5.00 1.75
C ALA A 104 16.10 4.51 2.32
N VAL A 105 15.18 4.13 1.44
CA VAL A 105 13.99 3.37 1.83
C VAL A 105 14.37 1.90 1.93
N ILE A 106 14.33 1.36 3.14
CA ILE A 106 14.75 -0.01 3.44
C ILE A 106 13.50 -0.88 3.61
N GLY A 107 13.44 -1.97 2.86
CA GLY A 107 12.37 -2.96 3.03
C GLY A 107 12.16 -3.90 1.83
N PRO A 108 11.23 -4.86 1.98
CA PRO A 108 10.38 -5.02 3.15
C PRO A 108 11.15 -5.54 4.37
N LEU A 109 10.74 -5.11 5.56
CA LEU A 109 11.24 -5.55 6.87
C LEU A 109 10.13 -6.33 7.58
N ASP A 110 10.49 -7.40 8.29
CA ASP A 110 9.56 -8.07 9.22
C ASP A 110 9.47 -7.26 10.52
N MET A 111 8.28 -6.71 10.79
CA MET A 111 8.00 -5.91 11.98
C MET A 111 8.30 -6.64 13.30
N GLY A 112 8.31 -7.98 13.28
CA GLY A 112 8.67 -8.84 14.39
C GLY A 112 10.02 -8.55 15.04
N TYR A 113 10.95 -7.97 14.27
CA TYR A 113 12.32 -7.69 14.70
C TYR A 113 12.62 -6.20 14.92
N LEU A 114 11.64 -5.32 14.74
CA LEU A 114 11.79 -3.87 14.94
C LEU A 114 11.69 -3.53 16.44
N THR A 115 12.77 -3.76 17.18
CA THR A 115 12.77 -3.74 18.66
C THR A 115 12.47 -2.37 19.29
N TYR A 116 12.49 -1.28 18.52
CA TYR A 116 12.03 0.02 18.98
C TYR A 116 10.49 0.11 19.07
N ASN A 117 9.76 -0.73 18.32
CA ASN A 117 8.30 -0.78 18.38
C ASN A 117 7.89 -1.65 19.59
N PRO A 118 7.20 -1.11 20.60
CA PRO A 118 6.82 -1.87 21.80
C PRO A 118 5.89 -3.06 21.50
N ARG A 119 5.26 -3.09 20.32
CA ARG A 119 4.36 -4.15 19.86
C ARG A 119 5.03 -5.19 18.95
N HIS A 120 6.33 -5.06 18.66
CA HIS A 120 7.03 -5.88 17.66
C HIS A 120 6.78 -7.39 17.83
N LYS A 121 6.71 -7.90 19.07
CA LYS A 121 6.45 -9.32 19.36
C LYS A 121 5.14 -9.87 18.77
N TYR A 122 4.15 -9.01 18.53
CA TYR A 122 2.84 -9.37 17.96
C TYR A 122 2.75 -9.09 16.46
N LEU A 123 3.81 -8.56 15.85
CA LEU A 123 3.83 -8.11 14.46
C LEU A 123 4.72 -8.99 13.57
N LYS A 124 5.13 -10.17 14.06
CA LYS A 124 5.96 -11.09 13.29
C LYS A 124 5.26 -11.50 11.99
N GLY A 125 5.96 -11.36 10.86
CA GLY A 125 5.45 -11.63 9.52
C GLY A 125 4.66 -10.47 8.89
N ALA A 126 4.39 -9.39 9.63
CA ALA A 126 3.88 -8.16 9.05
C ALA A 126 5.02 -7.41 8.36
N ASP A 127 4.78 -6.98 7.12
CA ASP A 127 5.76 -6.27 6.33
C ASP A 127 5.79 -4.77 6.63
N HIS A 128 6.96 -4.17 6.46
CA HIS A 128 7.15 -2.76 6.69
C HIS A 128 8.27 -2.13 5.89
N TYR A 129 8.19 -0.82 5.69
CA TYR A 129 9.22 -0.02 5.02
C TYR A 129 9.54 1.19 5.90
N VAL A 130 10.82 1.51 5.99
CA VAL A 130 11.33 2.63 6.80
C VAL A 130 12.34 3.45 6.01
N LEU A 131 12.60 4.69 6.45
CA LEU A 131 13.67 5.52 5.91
C LEU A 131 14.91 5.41 6.81
N GLY A 132 15.96 4.73 6.35
CA GLY A 132 17.28 4.77 6.99
C GLY A 132 18.06 6.01 6.53
N TYR A 133 18.76 6.69 7.43
CA TYR A 133 19.52 7.90 7.09
C TYR A 133 20.95 7.97 7.66
N LYS A 134 21.30 7.10 8.62
CA LYS A 134 22.66 7.07 9.19
C LYS A 134 23.00 5.70 9.76
N ILE A 135 24.24 5.26 9.60
CA ILE A 135 24.80 4.13 10.35
C ILE A 135 26.00 4.60 11.18
N GLU A 136 25.93 4.41 12.48
CA GLU A 136 27.00 4.76 13.43
C GLU A 136 27.01 3.80 14.61
N ASN A 137 28.20 3.39 15.08
CA ASN A 137 28.36 2.48 16.21
C ASN A 137 27.50 1.20 16.13
N ASP A 138 27.40 0.61 14.93
CA ASP A 138 26.61 -0.61 14.67
C ASP A 138 25.08 -0.44 14.84
N LEU A 139 24.59 0.81 14.76
CA LEU A 139 23.18 1.16 14.79
C LEU A 139 22.76 1.81 13.46
N LEU A 140 21.63 1.37 12.91
CA LEU A 140 20.90 2.07 11.85
C LEU A 140 19.97 3.09 12.52
N TYR A 141 20.16 4.37 12.24
CA TYR A 141 19.21 5.42 12.58
C TYR A 141 18.20 5.58 11.43
N LEU A 142 16.92 5.67 11.80
CA LEU A 142 15.82 5.64 10.85
C LEU A 142 14.60 6.45 11.31
N HIS A 143 13.80 6.85 10.35
CA HIS A 143 12.42 7.27 10.55
C HIS A 143 11.48 6.14 10.15
N ASP A 144 10.61 5.76 11.08
CA ASP A 144 9.55 4.81 10.82
C ASP A 144 8.20 5.57 10.73
N PRO A 145 7.46 5.44 9.61
CA PRO A 145 6.15 6.08 9.44
C PRO A 145 5.03 5.56 10.37
N GLU A 146 5.24 4.49 11.15
CA GLU A 146 4.35 3.98 12.21
C GLU A 146 4.47 4.77 13.53
N ASN A 147 4.79 6.07 13.46
CA ASN A 147 4.96 7.02 14.58
C ASN A 147 6.29 6.92 15.35
N PHE A 148 7.38 6.45 14.73
CA PHE A 148 8.70 6.41 15.39
C PHE A 148 9.76 7.23 14.63
N PRO A 149 9.81 8.57 14.80
CA PRO A 149 10.86 9.39 14.22
C PRO A 149 12.18 9.25 15.02
N ASN A 150 13.33 9.28 14.33
CA ASN A 150 14.66 9.30 14.92
C ASN A 150 14.95 8.14 15.89
N VAL A 151 14.46 6.94 15.56
CA VAL A 151 14.77 5.72 16.32
C VAL A 151 15.97 5.01 15.72
N PHE A 152 16.46 3.98 16.41
CA PHE A 152 17.56 3.16 15.95
C PHE A 152 17.26 1.66 16.05
N LEU A 153 17.94 0.88 15.20
CA LEU A 153 17.92 -0.57 15.19
C LEU A 153 19.36 -1.09 15.12
N SER A 154 19.72 -2.08 15.93
CA SER A 154 21.07 -2.68 15.83
C SER A 154 21.23 -3.42 14.50
N MET A 155 22.46 -3.49 13.97
CA MET A 155 22.74 -4.23 12.73
C MET A 155 22.31 -5.69 12.80
N TYR A 156 22.47 -6.34 13.95
CA TYR A 156 21.98 -7.69 14.19
C TYR A 156 20.46 -7.80 13.98
N LYS A 157 19.69 -6.88 14.57
CA LYS A 157 18.22 -6.87 14.42
C LYS A 157 17.78 -6.43 13.04
N LEU A 158 18.51 -5.52 12.40
CA LEU A 158 18.29 -5.17 11.00
C LEU A 158 18.46 -6.40 10.11
N LYS A 159 19.52 -7.18 10.28
CA LYS A 159 19.74 -8.41 9.49
C LYS A 159 18.56 -9.37 9.63
N GLU A 160 18.08 -9.61 10.85
CA GLU A 160 16.91 -10.49 11.08
C GLU A 160 15.62 -9.94 10.44
N ALA A 161 15.35 -8.65 10.61
CA ALA A 161 14.17 -7.99 10.06
C ALA A 161 14.18 -8.04 8.53
N TRP A 162 15.33 -7.74 7.94
CA TRP A 162 15.46 -7.44 6.52
C TRP A 162 15.41 -8.67 5.64
N GLN A 163 15.92 -9.81 6.15
CA GLN A 163 15.74 -11.10 5.49
C GLN A 163 14.28 -11.41 5.15
N ALA A 164 13.32 -10.80 5.86
CA ALA A 164 11.91 -10.79 5.50
C ALA A 164 11.32 -12.20 5.29
N ASN A 165 11.82 -13.21 6.02
CA ASN A 165 11.50 -14.61 5.78
C ASN A 165 9.99 -14.93 5.92
N GLY A 166 9.25 -14.13 6.68
CA GLY A 166 7.79 -14.24 6.82
C GLY A 166 6.97 -13.52 5.74
N ILE A 167 7.60 -12.79 4.82
CA ILE A 167 6.93 -11.93 3.84
C ILE A 167 6.95 -12.62 2.48
N SER A 168 5.79 -13.07 2.02
CA SER A 168 5.66 -13.93 0.84
C SER A 168 6.05 -13.26 -0.48
N TYR A 169 5.99 -11.94 -0.57
CA TYR A 169 6.28 -11.20 -1.79
C TYR A 169 7.73 -10.67 -1.88
N LYS A 170 8.57 -10.97 -0.88
CA LYS A 170 9.96 -10.45 -0.86
C LYS A 170 10.73 -10.86 -2.12
N LYS A 171 11.68 -10.01 -2.52
CA LYS A 171 12.62 -10.25 -3.62
C LYS A 171 14.03 -9.97 -3.09
N GLY A 172 14.88 -10.99 -3.05
CA GLY A 172 16.12 -10.99 -2.28
C GLY A 172 15.92 -11.02 -0.77
N TYR A 173 17.03 -11.10 -0.03
CA TYR A 173 17.07 -11.02 1.42
C TYR A 173 17.31 -9.61 1.92
N TYR A 174 18.03 -8.79 1.17
CA TYR A 174 18.29 -7.40 1.55
C TYR A 174 17.96 -6.52 0.36
N ARG A 175 17.03 -5.59 0.55
CA ARG A 175 16.55 -4.69 -0.50
C ARG A 175 16.33 -3.28 0.01
N TYR A 176 16.81 -2.30 -0.75
CA TYR A 176 16.55 -0.89 -0.48
C TYR A 176 16.58 -0.04 -1.75
N ILE A 177 15.94 1.12 -1.67
CA ILE A 177 15.92 2.15 -2.70
C ILE A 177 16.73 3.34 -2.21
N THR A 178 17.62 3.86 -3.03
CA THR A 178 18.46 5.03 -2.75
C THR A 178 18.75 5.83 -4.01
N ASN A 179 19.53 6.91 -3.90
CA ASN A 179 20.07 7.68 -5.02
C ASN A 179 18.98 8.17 -5.99
N LEU A 180 17.86 8.61 -5.42
CA LEU A 180 16.70 9.08 -6.17
C LEU A 180 17.03 10.42 -6.83
N ARG A 181 16.70 10.58 -8.11
CA ARG A 181 17.00 11.78 -8.88
C ARG A 181 15.85 12.13 -9.79
N ARG A 182 15.50 13.41 -9.82
CA ARG A 182 14.53 13.92 -10.76
C ARG A 182 15.14 13.97 -12.17
N THR A 183 14.51 13.30 -13.12
CA THR A 183 14.88 13.32 -14.54
C THR A 183 13.93 14.18 -15.36
N GLU A 184 12.66 14.28 -14.93
CA GLU A 184 11.62 15.04 -15.61
C GLU A 184 10.72 15.78 -14.60
N LYS A 185 9.97 16.78 -15.09
CA LYS A 185 8.89 17.44 -14.35
C LYS A 185 7.58 17.38 -15.16
N PRO A 186 6.94 16.19 -15.24
CA PRO A 186 5.69 16.05 -15.99
C PRO A 186 4.60 16.96 -15.39
N ARG A 187 3.74 17.51 -16.25
CA ARG A 187 2.57 18.27 -15.79
C ARG A 187 1.54 17.33 -15.16
N GLU A 188 0.69 17.85 -14.28
CA GLU A 188 -0.32 17.05 -13.59
C GLU A 188 -1.24 16.30 -14.55
N GLU A 189 -1.65 16.92 -15.68
CA GLU A 189 -2.49 16.25 -16.68
C GLU A 189 -1.77 15.09 -17.38
N GLN A 190 -0.44 15.19 -17.54
CA GLN A 190 0.36 14.12 -18.13
C GLN A 190 0.50 12.95 -17.16
N ILE A 191 0.75 13.24 -15.87
CA ILE A 191 0.78 12.25 -14.80
C ILE A 191 -0.57 11.53 -14.76
N TYR A 192 -1.66 12.30 -14.71
CA TYR A 192 -3.03 11.80 -14.68
C TYR A 192 -3.32 10.85 -15.85
N ARG A 193 -3.11 11.29 -17.10
CA ARG A 193 -3.36 10.46 -18.30
C ARG A 193 -2.57 9.16 -18.29
N LYS A 194 -1.30 9.20 -17.89
CA LYS A 194 -0.46 8.00 -17.80
C LYS A 194 -0.90 7.07 -16.64
N ALA A 195 -1.33 7.63 -15.51
CA ALA A 195 -1.80 6.88 -14.35
C ALA A 195 -3.10 6.15 -14.63
N VAL A 196 -4.12 6.81 -15.18
CA VAL A 196 -5.42 6.16 -15.48
C VAL A 196 -5.30 5.09 -16.56
N ARG A 197 -4.43 5.27 -17.56
CA ARG A 197 -4.11 4.21 -18.52
C ARG A 197 -3.49 3.00 -17.82
N PHE A 198 -2.53 3.23 -16.92
CA PHE A 198 -1.95 2.16 -16.12
C PHE A 198 -3.00 1.45 -15.25
N PHE A 199 -3.94 2.18 -14.64
CA PHE A 199 -5.03 1.58 -13.88
C PHE A 199 -5.92 0.68 -14.74
N LYS A 200 -6.30 1.16 -15.94
CA LYS A 200 -7.04 0.37 -16.93
C LYS A 200 -6.30 -0.90 -17.31
N GLU A 201 -5.03 -0.80 -17.66
CA GLU A 201 -4.20 -1.95 -18.06
C GLU A 201 -4.20 -3.03 -16.98
N ASN A 202 -4.07 -2.65 -15.69
CA ASN A 202 -4.10 -3.63 -14.60
C ASN A 202 -5.48 -4.28 -14.39
N TYR A 203 -6.58 -3.55 -14.62
CA TYR A 203 -7.92 -4.15 -14.57
C TYR A 203 -8.10 -5.17 -15.69
N LEU A 204 -7.70 -4.85 -16.92
CA LEU A 204 -7.80 -5.76 -18.07
C LEU A 204 -6.94 -7.02 -17.87
N ILE A 205 -5.69 -6.84 -17.44
CA ILE A 205 -4.80 -7.96 -17.09
C ILE A 205 -5.46 -8.82 -16.00
N SER A 206 -6.03 -8.21 -14.95
CA SER A 206 -6.67 -8.96 -13.86
C SER A 206 -7.79 -9.88 -14.34
N GLU A 207 -8.59 -9.44 -15.31
CA GLU A 207 -9.69 -10.24 -15.87
C GLU A 207 -9.16 -11.46 -16.64
N GLU A 208 -8.11 -11.31 -17.43
CA GLU A 208 -7.48 -12.41 -18.18
C GLU A 208 -6.94 -13.53 -17.27
N PHE A 209 -6.46 -13.18 -16.08
CA PHE A 209 -5.87 -14.14 -15.13
C PHE A 209 -6.89 -14.81 -14.20
N GLN A 210 -8.17 -14.40 -14.20
CA GLN A 210 -9.15 -14.87 -13.21
C GLN A 210 -9.38 -16.40 -13.25
N GLU A 211 -9.51 -16.98 -14.45
CA GLU A 211 -9.86 -18.40 -14.64
C GLU A 211 -8.79 -19.38 -14.13
N SER A 212 -7.52 -18.97 -14.16
CA SER A 212 -6.38 -19.81 -13.75
C SER A 212 -5.88 -19.50 -12.33
N SER A 213 -6.47 -18.50 -11.67
CA SER A 213 -5.97 -18.05 -10.36
C SER A 213 -6.69 -18.73 -9.19
N LYS A 214 -5.94 -18.91 -8.11
CA LYS A 214 -6.49 -19.27 -6.79
C LYS A 214 -7.33 -18.16 -6.14
N PHE A 215 -7.51 -17.04 -6.84
CA PHE A 215 -8.27 -15.89 -6.37
C PHE A 215 -9.59 -15.76 -7.13
N GLU A 216 -10.63 -15.29 -6.44
CA GLU A 216 -11.75 -14.61 -7.10
C GLU A 216 -11.44 -13.12 -7.11
N LEU A 217 -11.87 -12.39 -8.13
CA LEU A 217 -11.50 -10.98 -8.30
C LEU A 217 -12.73 -10.06 -8.33
N GLY A 218 -12.53 -8.79 -8.02
CA GLY A 218 -13.49 -7.71 -8.22
C GLY A 218 -14.82 -7.88 -7.50
N SER A 219 -15.91 -7.53 -8.20
CA SER A 219 -17.28 -7.55 -7.67
C SER A 219 -17.71 -8.95 -7.24
N ASP A 220 -17.34 -9.99 -8.00
CA ASP A 220 -17.72 -11.37 -7.69
C ASP A 220 -17.08 -11.86 -6.39
N ALA A 221 -15.81 -11.49 -6.15
CA ALA A 221 -15.13 -11.73 -4.88
C ALA A 221 -15.88 -11.11 -3.69
N LEU A 222 -16.34 -9.86 -3.84
CA LEU A 222 -17.08 -9.14 -2.80
C LEU A 222 -18.46 -9.74 -2.54
N VAL A 223 -19.19 -10.13 -3.59
CA VAL A 223 -20.51 -10.76 -3.47
C VAL A 223 -20.39 -12.13 -2.81
N LYS A 224 -19.39 -12.93 -3.21
CA LYS A 224 -19.11 -14.24 -2.58
C LYS A 224 -18.73 -14.07 -1.11
N TYR A 225 -17.86 -13.11 -0.81
CA TYR A 225 -17.45 -12.85 0.57
C TYR A 225 -18.59 -12.30 1.44
N SER A 226 -19.48 -11.47 0.88
CA SER A 226 -20.71 -11.03 1.57
C SER A 226 -21.54 -12.23 2.06
N LYS A 227 -21.80 -13.21 1.19
CA LYS A 227 -22.55 -14.43 1.54
C LYS A 227 -21.84 -15.19 2.66
N TYR A 228 -20.53 -15.38 2.53
CA TYR A 228 -19.72 -16.04 3.55
C TYR A 228 -19.84 -15.35 4.92
N VAL A 229 -19.66 -14.03 4.98
CA VAL A 229 -19.74 -13.24 6.22
C VAL A 229 -21.16 -13.25 6.81
N LYS A 230 -22.19 -13.26 5.97
CA LYS A 230 -23.59 -13.31 6.41
C LYS A 230 -23.92 -14.62 7.13
N GLU A 231 -23.37 -15.73 6.65
CA GLU A 231 -23.61 -17.07 7.17
C GLU A 231 -22.72 -17.41 8.36
N ASN A 232 -21.43 -17.04 8.30
CA ASN A 232 -20.41 -17.52 9.22
C ASN A 232 -19.87 -16.43 10.17
N GLY A 233 -20.15 -15.15 9.88
CA GLY A 233 -19.44 -14.04 10.52
C GLY A 233 -17.97 -13.96 10.09
N LEU A 234 -17.16 -13.31 10.91
CA LEU A 234 -15.70 -13.27 10.76
C LEU A 234 -15.03 -14.04 11.90
N ASN A 235 -13.92 -14.72 11.61
CA ASN A 235 -13.08 -15.31 12.66
C ASN A 235 -12.29 -14.21 13.40
N GLU A 236 -11.75 -14.51 14.59
CA GLU A 236 -11.07 -13.51 15.42
C GLU A 236 -9.86 -12.84 14.76
N ASN A 237 -9.10 -13.58 13.95
CA ASN A 237 -7.92 -13.04 13.27
C ASN A 237 -8.34 -12.08 12.15
N ASP A 238 -9.35 -12.45 11.37
CA ASP A 238 -9.91 -11.61 10.31
C ASP A 238 -10.50 -10.33 10.91
N VAL A 239 -11.24 -10.44 12.03
CA VAL A 239 -11.79 -9.27 12.74
C VAL A 239 -10.68 -8.27 13.08
N LYS A 240 -9.59 -8.73 13.70
CA LYS A 240 -8.46 -7.86 14.04
C LYS A 240 -7.84 -7.24 12.79
N TRP A 241 -7.59 -8.04 11.76
CA TRP A 241 -6.99 -7.54 10.52
C TRP A 241 -7.89 -6.50 9.81
N TYR A 242 -9.20 -6.74 9.72
CA TYR A 242 -10.13 -5.77 9.12
C TYR A 242 -10.24 -4.48 9.93
N ILE A 243 -10.38 -4.58 11.26
CA ILE A 243 -10.59 -3.42 12.13
C ILE A 243 -9.34 -2.55 12.21
N TYR A 244 -8.17 -3.17 12.45
CA TYR A 244 -6.95 -2.40 12.73
C TYR A 244 -6.15 -2.05 11.48
N PHE A 245 -6.40 -2.72 10.35
CA PHE A 245 -5.61 -2.53 9.14
C PHE A 245 -6.48 -2.29 7.91
N ALA A 246 -7.20 -3.31 7.42
CA ALA A 246 -7.70 -3.31 6.05
C ALA A 246 -8.81 -2.29 5.77
N LEU A 247 -9.78 -2.11 6.69
CA LEU A 247 -10.91 -1.20 6.47
C LEU A 247 -10.53 0.28 6.65
N PRO A 248 -9.78 0.68 7.70
CA PRO A 248 -9.28 2.06 7.81
C PRO A 248 -8.37 2.43 6.63
N LEU A 249 -7.48 1.51 6.22
CA LEU A 249 -6.59 1.70 5.08
C LEU A 249 -7.38 1.87 3.77
N GLY A 250 -8.39 1.01 3.54
CA GLY A 250 -9.30 1.13 2.39
C GLY A 250 -10.03 2.47 2.35
N ALA A 251 -10.55 2.94 3.50
CA ALA A 251 -11.21 4.24 3.60
C ALA A 251 -10.26 5.40 3.23
N LYS A 252 -9.03 5.38 3.75
CA LYS A 252 -8.01 6.40 3.47
C LYS A 252 -7.62 6.42 1.99
N ARG A 253 -7.33 5.26 1.40
CA ARG A 253 -6.98 5.11 -0.02
C ARG A 253 -8.07 5.63 -0.93
N ALA A 254 -9.31 5.26 -0.65
CA ALA A 254 -10.46 5.73 -1.41
C ALA A 254 -10.65 7.25 -1.29
N ASN A 255 -10.43 7.85 -0.11
CA ASN A 255 -10.47 9.31 0.06
C ASN A 255 -9.37 10.00 -0.76
N ASP A 256 -8.15 9.46 -0.75
CA ASP A 256 -7.02 10.01 -1.51
C ASP A 256 -7.26 9.95 -3.03
N TYR A 257 -7.80 8.84 -3.53
CA TYR A 257 -8.22 8.77 -4.93
C TYR A 257 -9.31 9.79 -5.24
N ALA A 258 -10.28 9.99 -4.34
CA ALA A 258 -11.33 10.98 -4.55
C ALA A 258 -10.75 12.39 -4.70
N VAL A 259 -9.80 12.77 -3.83
CA VAL A 259 -9.09 14.05 -3.90
C VAL A 259 -8.29 14.15 -5.19
N TYR A 260 -7.54 13.11 -5.54
CA TYR A 260 -6.73 13.08 -6.76
C TYR A 260 -7.57 13.27 -8.03
N PHE A 261 -8.71 12.59 -8.15
CA PHE A 261 -9.55 12.66 -9.35
C PHE A 261 -10.36 13.95 -9.48
N ARG A 262 -10.51 14.74 -8.40
CA ARG A 262 -11.41 15.90 -8.33
C ARG A 262 -11.26 16.90 -9.49
N ASN A 263 -10.02 17.15 -9.93
CA ASN A 263 -9.74 18.12 -10.98
C ASN A 263 -9.67 17.51 -12.40
N PHE A 264 -9.80 16.19 -12.53
CA PHE A 264 -9.58 15.49 -13.81
C PHE A 264 -10.79 14.68 -14.27
N ASP A 265 -11.51 14.04 -13.34
CA ASP A 265 -12.68 13.22 -13.62
C ASP A 265 -13.62 13.24 -12.41
N GLN A 266 -14.68 14.03 -12.53
CA GLN A 266 -15.68 14.19 -11.47
C GLN A 266 -16.27 12.82 -11.09
N LYS A 267 -16.64 11.98 -12.06
CA LYS A 267 -17.31 10.69 -11.80
C LYS A 267 -16.42 9.75 -11.00
N LEU A 268 -15.14 9.63 -11.38
CA LEU A 268 -14.17 8.83 -10.61
C LEU A 268 -13.97 9.37 -9.19
N SER A 269 -13.96 10.71 -9.03
CA SER A 269 -13.87 11.35 -7.74
C SER A 269 -15.05 10.98 -6.83
N GLU A 270 -16.30 11.09 -7.32
CA GLU A 270 -17.49 10.76 -6.52
C GLU A 270 -17.54 9.28 -6.16
N LEU A 271 -17.22 8.40 -7.12
CA LEU A 271 -17.21 6.95 -6.88
C LEU A 271 -16.23 6.57 -5.77
N LYS A 272 -15.03 7.15 -5.77
CA LYS A 272 -14.02 6.90 -4.73
C LYS A 272 -14.37 7.55 -3.40
N PHE A 273 -15.05 8.70 -3.40
CA PHE A 273 -15.56 9.26 -2.16
C PHE A 273 -16.64 8.37 -1.53
N VAL A 274 -17.60 7.89 -2.32
CA VAL A 274 -18.60 6.91 -1.88
C VAL A 274 -17.92 5.62 -1.39
N GLN A 275 -16.89 5.15 -2.09
CA GLN A 275 -16.10 3.99 -1.66
C GLN A 275 -15.50 4.20 -0.26
N SER A 276 -14.94 5.39 0.00
CA SER A 276 -14.39 5.75 1.31
C SER A 276 -15.44 5.69 2.43
N GLN A 277 -16.65 6.20 2.17
CA GLN A 277 -17.77 6.12 3.12
C GLN A 277 -18.25 4.68 3.36
N ILE A 278 -18.24 3.83 2.32
CA ILE A 278 -18.55 2.41 2.44
C ILE A 278 -17.53 1.73 3.35
N PHE A 279 -16.23 1.94 3.13
CA PHE A 279 -15.18 1.39 4.01
C PHE A 279 -15.33 1.87 5.46
N GLY A 280 -15.59 3.16 5.68
CA GLY A 280 -15.87 3.69 7.02
C GLY A 280 -17.07 3.03 7.69
N SER A 281 -18.14 2.78 6.94
CA SER A 281 -19.32 2.06 7.43
C SER A 281 -19.02 0.60 7.77
N LEU A 282 -18.28 -0.09 6.89
CA LEU A 282 -17.82 -1.46 7.11
C LEU A 282 -17.00 -1.55 8.40
N HIS A 283 -16.08 -0.60 8.63
CA HIS A 283 -15.28 -0.55 9.85
C HIS A 283 -16.17 -0.45 11.10
N CYS A 284 -17.14 0.46 11.12
CA CYS A 284 -18.09 0.59 12.22
C CYS A 284 -18.90 -0.70 12.46
N TYR A 285 -19.35 -1.38 11.40
CA TYR A 285 -20.08 -2.64 11.54
C TYR A 285 -19.19 -3.76 12.05
N ALA A 286 -17.94 -3.83 11.63
CA ALA A 286 -16.98 -4.81 12.12
C ALA A 286 -16.69 -4.62 13.62
N VAL A 287 -16.44 -3.38 14.04
CA VAL A 287 -16.23 -3.01 15.45
C VAL A 287 -17.45 -3.36 16.32
N ALA A 288 -18.66 -3.11 15.80
CA ALA A 288 -19.90 -3.42 16.51
C ALA A 288 -20.30 -4.91 16.46
N GLY A 289 -19.52 -5.77 15.80
CA GLY A 289 -19.88 -7.19 15.62
C GLY A 289 -21.12 -7.43 14.77
N ASN A 290 -21.53 -6.46 13.93
CA ASN A 290 -22.76 -6.55 13.14
C ASN A 290 -22.52 -7.16 11.76
N TRP A 291 -22.35 -8.48 11.72
CA TRP A 291 -22.01 -9.23 10.50
C TRP A 291 -23.07 -9.12 9.40
N LYS A 292 -24.36 -9.01 9.76
CA LYS A 292 -25.43 -8.81 8.78
C LYS A 292 -25.28 -7.48 8.04
N LYS A 293 -25.00 -6.39 8.75
CA LYS A 293 -24.75 -5.08 8.11
C LYS A 293 -23.41 -5.04 7.39
N LEU A 294 -22.40 -5.73 7.91
CA LEU A 294 -21.10 -5.87 7.26
C LEU A 294 -21.23 -6.54 5.89
N ALA A 295 -21.96 -7.67 5.81
CA ALA A 295 -22.25 -8.36 4.54
C ALA A 295 -22.96 -7.44 3.52
N VAL A 296 -24.03 -6.74 3.95
CA VAL A 296 -24.71 -5.75 3.09
C VAL A 296 -23.77 -4.63 2.64
N GLY A 297 -22.81 -4.24 3.48
CA GLY A 297 -21.76 -3.28 3.12
C GLY A 297 -20.83 -3.81 2.02
N PHE A 298 -20.45 -5.09 2.05
CA PHE A 298 -19.64 -5.70 0.99
C PHE A 298 -20.38 -5.75 -0.34
N GLU A 299 -21.69 -5.99 -0.36
CA GLU A 299 -22.50 -5.89 -1.59
C GLU A 299 -22.56 -4.46 -2.14
N LYS A 300 -22.61 -3.44 -1.26
CA LYS A 300 -22.51 -2.04 -1.68
C LYS A 300 -21.13 -1.74 -2.27
N LEU A 301 -20.06 -2.24 -1.63
CA LEU A 301 -18.70 -2.11 -2.13
C LEU A 301 -18.54 -2.79 -3.50
N ALA A 302 -19.17 -3.95 -3.70
CA ALA A 302 -19.14 -4.69 -4.98
C ALA A 302 -19.67 -3.84 -6.14
N ARG A 303 -20.85 -3.24 -5.96
CA ARG A 303 -21.47 -2.37 -6.98
C ARG A 303 -20.60 -1.15 -7.29
N ASN A 304 -20.11 -0.48 -6.24
CA ASN A 304 -19.28 0.70 -6.39
C ASN A 304 -17.93 0.41 -7.06
N GLU A 305 -17.26 -0.70 -6.70
CA GLU A 305 -16.00 -1.12 -7.34
C GLU A 305 -16.23 -1.50 -8.81
N ASN A 306 -17.35 -2.17 -9.13
CA ASN A 306 -17.67 -2.49 -10.52
C ASN A 306 -17.91 -1.22 -11.36
N GLU A 307 -18.68 -0.26 -10.84
CA GLU A 307 -18.94 1.01 -11.54
C GLU A 307 -17.64 1.81 -11.75
N PHE A 308 -16.75 1.84 -10.76
CA PHE A 308 -15.43 2.45 -10.90
C PHE A 308 -14.59 1.76 -11.99
N LYS A 309 -14.50 0.42 -11.94
CA LYS A 309 -13.76 -0.38 -12.94
C LYS A 309 -14.30 -0.12 -14.35
N GLU A 310 -15.61 -0.24 -14.56
CA GLU A 310 -16.23 -0.04 -15.87
C GLU A 310 -15.98 1.37 -16.41
N TRP A 311 -16.03 2.39 -15.56
CA TRP A 311 -15.72 3.75 -15.97
C TRP A 311 -14.27 3.91 -16.42
N VAL A 312 -13.31 3.37 -15.66
CA VAL A 312 -11.88 3.39 -16.02
C VAL A 312 -11.64 2.67 -17.35
N VAL A 313 -12.19 1.46 -17.51
CA VAL A 313 -11.96 0.62 -18.69
C VAL A 313 -12.58 1.22 -19.96
N LYS A 314 -13.77 1.84 -19.84
CA LYS A 314 -14.52 2.40 -20.97
C LYS A 314 -13.97 3.74 -21.47
N ASN A 315 -13.45 4.60 -20.57
CA ASN A 315 -13.14 5.99 -20.90
C ASN A 315 -11.64 6.30 -21.07
N TYR A 316 -10.75 5.41 -20.62
CA TYR A 316 -9.28 5.55 -20.74
C TYR A 316 -8.68 4.41 -21.54
#